data_AF-A0A177C558-F1
#
_entry.id   AF-A0A177C558-F1
#
_cell.length_a   1.000
_cell.length_b   1.000
_cell.length_c   1.000
_cell.angle_alpha   90.00
_cell.angle_beta   90.00
_cell.angle_gamma   90.00
#
_symmetry.space_group_name_H-M   'P 1'
#
loop_
_entity.id
_entity.type
_entity.pdbx_description
1 polymer ?
#
loop_
_entity_poly.entity_id
_entity_poly.type
_entity_poly.pdbx_seq_one_letter_code
_entity_poly.pdbx_strand_id
1 'polypeptide(L)'
;MYRILEHYEAALAAFKESEKQLGHSWIVLLQIGETHAGLKQFPPALEYLHKVKAMHTDLIDTDNDFKDVYWDRVLLPEGNYHRELKDHSAAIRCYQDILAQDV
;
A
#
# COMPACT_ATOMS: atom_id res chain seq x y z
N MET A 1 9.57 -13.14 -18.07
CA MET A 1 8.44 -13.03 -17.13
C MET A 1 8.69 -13.79 -15.83
N TYR A 2 9.16 -15.05 -15.87
CA TYR A 2 9.48 -15.86 -14.69
C TYR A 2 10.41 -15.22 -13.66
N ARG A 3 11.53 -14.64 -14.11
CA ARG A 3 12.51 -14.01 -13.21
C ARG A 3 11.94 -12.84 -12.39
N ILE A 4 10.98 -12.09 -12.93
CA ILE A 4 10.36 -10.95 -12.23
C ILE A 4 9.45 -11.47 -11.11
N LEU A 5 8.66 -12.52 -11.38
CA LEU A 5 7.81 -13.18 -10.40
C LEU A 5 8.65 -13.81 -9.27
N GLU A 6 9.72 -14.52 -9.61
CA GLU A 6 10.66 -15.10 -8.63
C GLU A 6 11.27 -14.04 -7.70
N HIS A 7 11.60 -12.86 -8.23
CA HIS A 7 12.12 -11.75 -7.43
C HIS A 7 11.07 -11.17 -6.48
N TYR A 8 9.81 -11.03 -6.92
CA TYR A 8 8.73 -10.55 -6.04
C TYR A 8 8.35 -11.58 -4.96
N GLU A 9 8.34 -12.87 -5.27
CA GLU A 9 8.06 -13.92 -4.27
C GLU A 9 9.14 -13.99 -3.20
N ALA A 10 10.43 -13.89 -3.60
CA ALA A 10 11.55 -13.83 -2.65
C ALA A 10 11.50 -12.56 -1.79
N ALA A 11 11.19 -11.40 -2.40
CA ALA A 11 11.00 -10.15 -1.66
C ALA A 11 9.84 -10.26 -0.66
N LEU A 12 8.72 -10.85 -1.06
CA LEU A 12 7.56 -11.04 -0.19
C LEU A 12 7.90 -11.91 1.02
N ALA A 13 8.67 -12.98 0.83
CA ALA A 13 9.12 -13.83 1.92
C ALA A 13 10.01 -13.06 2.90
N ALA A 14 10.96 -12.27 2.40
CA ALA A 14 11.84 -11.44 3.22
C ALA A 14 11.06 -10.38 4.02
N PHE A 15 10.12 -9.67 3.37
CA PHE A 15 9.33 -8.64 4.05
C PHE A 15 8.37 -9.23 5.09
N LYS A 16 7.77 -10.40 4.85
CA LYS A 16 6.94 -11.08 5.86
C LYS A 16 7.75 -11.54 7.07
N GLU A 17 9.00 -11.93 6.88
CA GLU A 17 9.87 -12.25 8.02
C GLU A 17 10.26 -10.97 8.78
N SER A 18 10.51 -9.88 8.06
CA SER A 18 10.73 -8.56 8.66
C SER A 18 9.52 -8.06 9.47
N GLU A 19 8.29 -8.26 8.99
CA GLU A 19 7.04 -7.91 9.69
C GLU A 19 6.96 -8.59 11.07
N LYS A 20 7.37 -9.87 11.16
CA LYS A 20 7.38 -10.61 12.43
C LYS A 20 8.41 -10.07 13.43
N GLN A 21 9.54 -9.55 12.94
CA GLN A 21 10.67 -9.15 13.78
C GLN A 21 10.61 -7.68 14.20
N LEU A 22 10.22 -6.80 13.27
CA LEU A 22 10.17 -5.35 13.47
C LEU A 22 8.81 -4.84 13.97
N GLY A 23 7.80 -5.72 14.02
CA GLY A 23 6.43 -5.35 14.30
C GLY A 23 5.77 -4.63 13.12
N HIS A 24 4.61 -4.03 13.36
CA HIS A 24 3.80 -3.33 12.34
C HIS A 24 4.42 -1.99 11.89
N SER A 25 5.68 -2.00 11.42
CA SER A 25 6.31 -0.84 10.78
C SER A 25 5.55 -0.49 9.50
N TRP A 26 5.14 0.77 9.35
CA TRP A 26 4.41 1.23 8.18
C TRP A 26 5.20 0.99 6.88
N ILE A 27 6.52 1.13 6.92
CA ILE A 27 7.41 0.89 5.76
C ILE A 27 7.33 -0.57 5.34
N VAL A 28 7.43 -1.51 6.30
CA VAL A 28 7.39 -2.95 6.00
C VAL A 28 6.02 -3.34 5.44
N LEU A 29 4.95 -2.87 6.07
CA LEU A 29 3.58 -3.13 5.60
C LEU A 29 3.35 -2.58 4.19
N LEU A 30 3.87 -1.38 3.90
CA LEU A 30 3.78 -0.75 2.59
C LEU A 30 4.52 -1.56 1.53
N GLN A 31 5.75 -2.00 1.82
CA GLN A 31 6.55 -2.82 0.91
C GLN A 31 5.90 -4.18 0.62
N ILE A 32 5.25 -4.80 1.62
CA ILE A 32 4.46 -6.02 1.41
C ILE A 32 3.29 -5.76 0.46
N GLY A 33 2.54 -4.68 0.69
CA GLY A 33 1.42 -4.28 -0.17
C GLY A 33 1.85 -4.04 -1.63
N GLU A 34 2.93 -3.29 -1.83
CA GLU A 34 3.50 -3.03 -3.16
C GLU A 34 4.03 -4.31 -3.83
N THR A 35 4.63 -5.21 -3.07
CA THR A 35 5.10 -6.51 -3.58
C THR A 35 3.92 -7.37 -4.06
N HIS A 36 2.82 -7.40 -3.29
CA HIS A 36 1.57 -8.03 -3.71
C HIS A 36 1.02 -7.40 -5.00
N ALA A 37 1.02 -6.07 -5.11
CA ALA A 37 0.61 -5.38 -6.33
C ALA A 37 1.51 -5.70 -7.54
N GLY A 38 2.83 -5.81 -7.34
CA GLY A 38 3.79 -6.25 -8.36
C GLY A 38 3.50 -7.68 -8.86
N LEU A 39 2.98 -8.54 -7.99
CA LEU A 39 2.48 -9.88 -8.31
C LEU A 39 1.05 -9.89 -8.90
N LYS A 40 0.44 -8.71 -9.12
CA LYS A 40 -0.98 -8.52 -9.50
C LYS A 40 -1.98 -9.12 -8.51
N GLN A 41 -1.57 -9.27 -7.25
CA GLN A 41 -2.40 -9.74 -6.14
C GLN A 41 -3.01 -8.52 -5.43
N PHE A 42 -3.95 -7.85 -6.11
CA PHE A 42 -4.55 -6.61 -5.62
C PHE A 42 -5.36 -6.75 -4.31
N PRO A 43 -6.10 -7.85 -4.05
CA PRO A 43 -6.81 -7.96 -2.77
C PRO A 43 -5.87 -8.02 -1.56
N PRO A 44 -4.81 -8.87 -1.53
CA PRO A 44 -3.79 -8.78 -0.48
C PRO A 44 -3.07 -7.43 -0.43
N ALA A 45 -2.81 -6.80 -1.58
CA ALA A 45 -2.20 -5.48 -1.61
C ALA A 45 -3.07 -4.43 -0.87
N LEU A 46 -4.38 -4.43 -1.11
CA LEU A 46 -5.33 -3.56 -0.43
C LEU A 46 -5.38 -3.84 1.08
N GLU A 47 -5.38 -5.10 1.50
CA GLU A 47 -5.37 -5.44 2.94
C GLU A 47 -4.17 -4.80 3.67
N TYR A 48 -2.97 -4.91 3.10
CA TYR A 48 -1.77 -4.30 3.67
C TYR A 48 -1.80 -2.77 3.59
N LEU A 49 -2.30 -2.21 2.49
CA LEU A 49 -2.48 -0.77 2.34
C LEU A 49 -3.42 -0.19 3.39
N HIS A 50 -4.51 -0.91 3.72
CA HIS A 50 -5.45 -0.52 4.77
C HIS A 50 -4.83 -0.59 6.17
N LYS A 51 -3.93 -1.54 6.44
CA LYS A 51 -3.15 -1.54 7.68
C LYS A 51 -2.27 -0.30 7.79
N VAL A 52 -1.58 0.09 6.71
CA VAL A 52 -0.77 1.32 6.67
C VAL A 52 -1.66 2.55 6.89
N LYS A 53 -2.81 2.61 6.20
CA LYS A 53 -3.78 3.71 6.31
C LYS A 53 -4.34 3.85 7.73
N ALA A 54 -4.51 2.74 8.46
CA ALA A 54 -4.97 2.78 9.86
C ALA A 54 -3.95 3.46 10.80
N MET A 55 -2.68 3.50 10.44
CA MET A 55 -1.63 4.19 11.20
C MET A 55 -1.56 5.70 10.89
N HIS A 56 -2.36 6.18 9.93
CA HIS A 56 -2.33 7.57 9.47
C HIS A 56 -2.46 8.58 10.62
N THR A 57 -3.42 8.38 11.52
CA THR A 57 -3.68 9.31 12.62
C THR A 57 -2.48 9.50 13.54
N ASP A 58 -1.66 8.45 13.72
CA ASP A 58 -0.51 8.49 14.62
C ASP A 58 0.73 9.07 13.93
N LEU A 59 0.88 8.83 12.62
CA LEU A 59 2.10 9.10 11.88
C LEU A 59 2.09 10.40 11.08
N ILE A 60 0.93 10.88 10.62
CA ILE A 60 0.86 12.01 9.68
C ILE A 60 1.45 13.31 10.24
N ASP A 61 1.40 13.50 11.56
CA ASP A 61 1.92 14.67 12.25
C ASP A 61 3.30 14.43 12.90
N THR A 62 3.74 13.18 13.01
CA THR A 62 4.95 12.80 13.77
C THR A 62 6.07 12.25 12.90
N ASP A 63 5.76 11.80 11.68
CA ASP A 63 6.69 11.19 10.74
C ASP A 63 6.55 11.90 9.38
N ASN A 64 7.48 12.82 9.11
CA ASN A 64 7.50 13.57 7.85
C ASN A 64 7.72 12.66 6.63
N ASP A 65 8.50 11.58 6.78
CA ASP A 65 8.73 10.64 5.68
C ASP A 65 7.43 9.92 5.32
N PHE A 66 6.64 9.54 6.33
CA PHE A 66 5.30 8.97 6.11
C PHE A 66 4.38 9.98 5.43
N LYS A 67 4.35 11.23 5.89
CA LYS A 67 3.51 12.29 5.33
C LYS A 67 3.82 12.57 3.87
N ASP A 68 5.10 12.67 3.53
CA ASP A 68 5.55 12.98 2.18
C ASP A 68 5.17 11.87 1.19
N VAL A 69 5.13 10.61 1.64
CA VAL A 69 4.78 9.46 0.78
C VAL A 69 3.34 8.97 0.91
N TYR A 70 2.53 9.58 1.79
CA TYR A 70 1.20 9.07 2.11
C TYR A 70 0.27 9.16 0.89
N TRP A 71 0.35 10.28 0.18
CA TRP A 71 -0.50 10.54 -0.99
C TRP A 71 -0.20 9.58 -2.15
N ASP A 72 1.07 9.46 -2.55
CA ASP A 72 1.50 8.70 -3.73
C ASP A 72 1.60 7.19 -3.49
N ARG A 73 1.91 6.76 -2.25
CA ARG A 73 2.09 5.34 -1.93
C ARG A 73 0.94 4.70 -1.14
N VAL A 74 0.04 5.49 -0.56
CA VAL A 74 -1.14 4.94 0.15
C VAL A 74 -2.44 5.29 -0.56
N LEU A 75 -2.77 6.58 -0.71
CA LEU A 75 -4.08 6.97 -1.24
C LEU A 75 -4.23 6.66 -2.74
N LEU A 76 -3.26 7.07 -3.56
CA LEU A 76 -3.31 6.87 -4.99
C LEU A 76 -3.31 5.38 -5.39
N PRO A 77 -2.49 4.50 -4.77
CA PRO A 77 -2.53 3.07 -5.07
C PRO A 77 -3.83 2.39 -4.66
N GLU A 78 -4.53 2.84 -3.61
CA GLU A 78 -5.83 2.30 -3.21
C GLU A 78 -6.84 2.42 -4.36
N GLY A 79 -6.98 3.62 -4.93
CA GLY A 79 -7.84 3.85 -6.09
C GLY A 79 -7.39 3.05 -7.32
N ASN A 80 -6.09 2.93 -7.55
CA ASN A 80 -5.54 2.12 -8.64
C ASN A 80 -5.87 0.63 -8.47
N TYR A 81 -5.71 0.07 -7.27
CA TYR A 81 -5.99 -1.35 -7.00
C TYR A 81 -7.48 -1.65 -7.17
N HIS A 82 -8.37 -0.77 -6.72
CA HIS A 82 -9.81 -0.88 -7.01
C HIS A 82 -10.10 -0.84 -8.52
N ARG A 83 -9.40 0.02 -9.27
CA ARG A 83 -9.53 0.07 -10.74
C ARG A 83 -9.10 -1.25 -11.39
N GLU A 84 -7.97 -1.83 -10.97
CA GLU A 84 -7.49 -3.13 -11.49
C GLU A 84 -8.45 -4.28 -11.14
N LEU A 85 -9.13 -4.18 -9.99
CA LEU A 85 -10.18 -5.11 -9.57
C LEU A 85 -11.53 -4.87 -10.28
N LYS A 86 -11.62 -3.89 -11.18
CA LYS A 86 -12.85 -3.46 -11.86
C LYS A 86 -13.94 -2.93 -10.92
N ASP A 87 -13.57 -2.59 -9.70
CA ASP A 87 -14.44 -1.86 -8.77
C ASP A 87 -14.30 -0.35 -9.03
N HIS A 88 -14.88 0.08 -10.15
CA HIS A 88 -14.82 1.48 -10.58
C HIS A 88 -15.52 2.41 -9.59
N SER A 89 -16.55 1.94 -8.88
CA SER A 89 -17.27 2.72 -7.88
C SER A 89 -16.42 3.02 -6.66
N ALA A 90 -15.64 2.05 -6.16
CA ALA A 90 -14.66 2.30 -5.10
C ALA A 90 -13.51 3.19 -5.60
N ALA A 91 -12.98 2.92 -6.79
CA ALA A 91 -11.88 3.71 -7.35
C ALA A 91 -12.25 5.21 -7.49
N ILE A 92 -13.45 5.52 -7.99
CA ILE A 92 -13.93 6.91 -8.12
C ILE A 92 -13.99 7.58 -6.75
N ARG A 93 -14.49 6.90 -5.72
CA ARG A 93 -14.55 7.44 -4.36
C ARG A 93 -13.15 7.75 -3.84
N CYS A 94 -12.19 6.83 -3.99
CA CYS A 94 -10.81 7.07 -3.60
C CYS A 94 -10.22 8.32 -4.28
N TYR A 95 -10.43 8.50 -5.58
CA TYR A 95 -9.92 9.67 -6.29
C TYR A 95 -10.64 10.97 -5.89
N GLN A 96 -11.93 10.91 -5.60
CA GLN A 96 -12.68 12.06 -5.08
C GLN A 96 -12.19 12.47 -3.69
N ASP A 97 -11.94 11.51 -2.81
CA ASP A 97 -11.41 11.75 -1.47
C ASP A 97 -10.01 12.40 -1.52
N ILE A 98 -9.19 12.02 -2.50
CA ILE A 98 -7.89 12.66 -2.75
C ILE A 98 -8.07 14.11 -3.22
N LEU A 99 -8.96 14.36 -4.18
CA LEU A 99 -9.21 15.71 -4.72
C LEU A 99 -9.84 16.67 -3.68
N ALA A 100 -10.52 16.12 -2.68
CA ALA A 100 -11.14 16.89 -1.60
C ALA A 100 -10.16 17.27 -0.47
N GLN A 101 -8.96 16.66 -0.44
CA GLN A 101 -7.92 17.04 0.50
C GLN A 101 -7.18 18.25 -0.07
N ASP A 102 -7.44 19.43 0.51
CA ASP A 102 -6.68 20.65 0.20
C ASP A 102 -5.19 20.40 0.50
N VAL A 103 -4.34 20.67 -0.50
CA VAL A 103 -2.87 20.65 -0.40
C VAL A 103 -2.36 21.95 0.20
#